data_AF-A0A089XKG5-F1
#
_entry.id   AF-A0A089XKG5-F1
#
_cell.length_a   1.000
_cell.length_b   1.000
_cell.length_c   1.000
_cell.angle_alpha   90.00
_cell.angle_beta   90.00
_cell.angle_gamma   90.00
#
_symmetry.space_group_name_H-M   'P 1'
#
loop_
_entity.id
_entity.type
_entity.pdbx_description
1 polymer ?
#
loop_
_entity_poly.entity_id
_entity_poly.type
_entity_poly.pdbx_seq_one_letter_code
_entity_poly.pdbx_strand_id
1 'polypeptide(L)'
;MSHTIPLRAPLDESGLPRKEATIAGPPEPRPVPSSRQGDGMLNTFSVPYQQVLDRITPHLPPYLRKIEPTPYGRVTFTFAPFTGCEKEPAKPDSYYDDPRLAYVPESQDAAEHRIRTVARSVLDDLYEQARQQWKDVAYVADLRKVVKDAPDRWRAYEREAKALEAAYAYLRTPQAATEWPAAISRLVDAQDRTRAAAAAFDERARDIAHVHDQHLYAHLGQGQALTEAGYPEARDWHVGDGFGGYFRDGLVGKIDGLIQEQEAHLAKVGRLSGITD
;
A
#
# COMPACT_ATOMS: atom_id res chain seq x y z
N MET A 1 25.52 19.66 -27.32
CA MET A 1 25.70 19.58 -25.86
C MET A 1 25.42 18.13 -25.46
N SER A 2 26.43 17.43 -24.94
CA SER A 2 26.39 16.00 -24.67
C SER A 2 26.14 15.76 -23.19
N HIS A 3 25.10 15.01 -22.85
CA HIS A 3 24.85 14.57 -21.47
C HIS A 3 24.73 13.05 -21.41
N THR A 4 25.79 12.47 -20.85
CA THR A 4 25.96 11.07 -20.47
C THR A 4 25.42 10.89 -19.05
N ILE A 5 24.56 9.89 -18.84
CA ILE A 5 24.03 9.52 -17.52
C ILE A 5 24.96 8.45 -16.90
N PRO A 6 25.43 8.59 -15.64
CA PRO A 6 26.27 7.59 -15.01
C PRO A 6 25.46 6.43 -14.42
N LEU A 7 25.88 5.20 -14.71
CA LEU A 7 25.38 3.96 -14.10
C LEU A 7 26.04 3.76 -12.72
N ARG A 8 25.24 3.49 -11.67
CA ARG A 8 25.74 3.06 -10.35
C ARG A 8 25.85 1.53 -10.28
N ALA A 9 27.12 1.10 -10.22
CA ALA A 9 27.69 -0.14 -9.65
C ALA A 9 27.37 -1.52 -10.28
N PRO A 10 28.37 -2.45 -10.28
CA PRO A 10 28.48 -3.54 -11.24
C PRO A 10 27.76 -4.84 -10.84
N LEU A 11 27.28 -5.56 -11.86
CA LEU A 11 26.82 -6.95 -11.80
C LEU A 11 28.06 -7.88 -11.81
N ASP A 12 28.03 -9.00 -11.08
CA ASP A 12 29.05 -10.05 -11.22
C ASP A 12 28.78 -10.93 -12.47
N GLU A 13 29.74 -11.79 -12.84
CA GLU A 13 29.72 -12.59 -14.08
C GLU A 13 28.59 -13.63 -14.19
N SER A 14 27.59 -13.61 -13.29
CA SER A 14 26.42 -14.50 -13.33
C SER A 14 25.05 -13.80 -13.27
N GLY A 15 24.98 -12.47 -13.13
CA GLY A 15 23.78 -11.69 -13.40
C GLY A 15 22.59 -11.83 -12.43
N LEU A 16 22.78 -12.17 -11.15
CA LEU A 16 21.69 -12.23 -10.15
C LEU A 16 22.08 -11.61 -8.78
N PRO A 17 21.14 -10.97 -8.04
CA PRO A 17 21.41 -10.39 -6.72
C PRO A 17 21.63 -11.46 -5.63
N ARG A 18 22.73 -11.31 -4.86
CA ARG A 18 23.13 -12.23 -3.77
C ARG A 18 22.10 -12.33 -2.65
N LYS A 19 21.90 -13.58 -2.20
CA LYS A 19 21.11 -13.98 -1.03
C LYS A 19 22.09 -14.56 0.00
N GLU A 20 22.31 -13.89 1.13
CA GLU A 20 23.11 -14.44 2.23
C GLU A 20 22.19 -15.12 3.25
N ALA A 21 22.47 -16.40 3.51
CA ALA A 21 21.79 -17.24 4.48
C ALA A 21 22.70 -17.53 5.68
N THR A 22 22.10 -17.48 6.87
CA THR A 22 22.62 -17.80 8.21
C THR A 22 22.69 -19.30 8.48
N ILE A 23 23.75 -19.82 9.15
CA ILE A 23 23.79 -20.95 10.13
C ILE A 23 25.13 -20.80 10.93
N ALA A 24 25.20 -20.46 12.23
CA ALA A 24 24.97 -21.18 13.51
C ALA A 24 26.05 -22.21 13.95
N GLY A 25 26.57 -22.04 15.18
CA GLY A 25 27.35 -23.03 15.96
C GLY A 25 27.62 -22.54 17.41
N PRO A 26 27.58 -23.40 18.45
CA PRO A 26 27.27 -23.01 19.85
C PRO A 26 28.48 -23.03 20.82
N PRO A 27 28.31 -22.50 22.06
CA PRO A 27 28.98 -23.10 23.21
C PRO A 27 28.08 -23.39 24.43
N GLU A 28 28.48 -24.46 25.12
CA GLU A 28 27.87 -25.15 26.27
C GLU A 28 27.95 -24.41 27.64
N PRO A 29 27.30 -24.93 28.71
CA PRO A 29 26.77 -24.17 29.84
C PRO A 29 27.72 -24.02 31.03
N ARG A 30 27.45 -23.02 31.88
CA ARG A 30 27.99 -22.93 33.25
C ARG A 30 26.87 -22.88 34.31
N PRO A 31 27.13 -23.35 35.54
CA PRO A 31 26.07 -23.75 36.48
C PRO A 31 25.82 -22.72 37.60
N VAL A 32 24.54 -22.65 38.02
CA VAL A 32 23.90 -22.24 39.33
C VAL A 32 24.24 -20.87 39.98
N PRO A 33 23.33 -20.22 40.76
CA PRO A 33 22.48 -20.81 41.80
C PRO A 33 20.99 -20.41 41.82
N SER A 34 20.19 -21.30 42.40
CA SER A 34 18.84 -21.01 42.90
C SER A 34 18.89 -19.96 44.00
N SER A 35 18.03 -18.94 43.94
CA SER A 35 17.35 -18.39 45.12
C SER A 35 16.27 -17.36 44.76
N ARG A 36 15.11 -17.59 45.38
CA ARG A 36 14.11 -16.63 45.86
C ARG A 36 13.12 -16.00 44.87
N GLN A 37 11.88 -16.49 45.00
CA GLN A 37 10.65 -15.70 45.14
C GLN A 37 10.90 -14.22 45.49
N GLY A 38 10.34 -13.35 44.66
CA GLY A 38 10.31 -11.92 44.84
C GLY A 38 9.37 -11.30 43.81
N ASP A 39 8.11 -11.24 44.18
CA ASP A 39 6.96 -10.62 43.53
C ASP A 39 7.19 -9.11 43.26
N GLY A 40 8.01 -8.77 42.25
CA GLY A 40 8.59 -7.42 42.13
C GLY A 40 8.88 -6.90 40.73
N MET A 41 8.38 -7.51 39.66
CA MET A 41 8.65 -7.11 38.26
C MET A 41 7.46 -6.42 37.54
N LEU A 42 6.46 -5.93 38.28
CA LEU A 42 5.29 -5.23 37.71
C LEU A 42 5.30 -3.70 37.92
N ASN A 43 6.41 -3.12 38.39
CA ASN A 43 6.54 -1.67 38.64
C ASN A 43 7.21 -0.91 37.49
N THR A 44 6.83 -1.18 36.23
CA THR A 44 7.29 -0.35 35.10
C THR A 44 6.32 0.77 34.75
N PHE A 45 5.12 0.81 35.34
CA PHE A 45 4.25 1.98 35.27
C PHE A 45 4.64 3.01 36.35
N SER A 46 4.51 4.29 36.03
CA SER A 46 4.68 5.39 36.99
C SER A 46 3.59 5.42 38.08
N VAL A 47 2.55 4.59 37.94
CA VAL A 47 1.42 4.38 38.85
C VAL A 47 1.01 2.90 38.88
N PRO A 48 0.34 2.39 39.91
CA PRO A 48 -0.11 1.00 39.94
C PRO A 48 -1.05 0.67 38.78
N TYR A 49 -0.72 -0.37 38.00
CA TYR A 49 -1.48 -0.74 36.79
C TYR A 49 -2.97 -1.00 37.07
N GLN A 50 -3.31 -1.62 38.20
CA GLN A 50 -4.71 -1.88 38.56
C GLN A 50 -5.52 -0.59 38.70
N GLN A 51 -4.94 0.48 39.25
CA GLN A 51 -5.63 1.77 39.38
C GLN A 51 -5.92 2.39 38.01
N VAL A 52 -5.04 2.16 37.03
CA VAL A 52 -5.28 2.58 35.64
C VAL A 52 -6.41 1.73 35.04
N LEU A 53 -6.36 0.41 35.21
CA LEU A 53 -7.35 -0.52 34.67
C LEU A 53 -8.77 -0.21 35.19
N ASP A 54 -8.91 0.06 36.49
CA ASP A 54 -10.18 0.40 37.14
C ASP A 54 -10.79 1.73 36.61
N ARG A 55 -9.96 2.61 36.05
CA ARG A 55 -10.39 3.89 35.45
C ARG A 55 -10.85 3.70 34.02
N ILE A 56 -10.15 2.87 33.25
CA ILE A 56 -10.41 2.71 31.81
C ILE A 56 -11.47 1.66 31.51
N THR A 57 -11.73 0.71 32.43
CA THR A 57 -12.68 -0.41 32.24
C THR A 57 -14.05 0.01 31.68
N PRO A 58 -14.70 1.10 32.15
CA PRO A 58 -15.99 1.52 31.60
C PRO A 58 -15.96 1.93 30.12
N HIS A 59 -14.77 2.23 29.58
CA HIS A 59 -14.56 2.75 28.22
C HIS A 59 -13.90 1.72 27.29
N LEU A 60 -13.72 0.49 27.75
CA LEU A 60 -13.10 -0.56 26.93
C LEU A 60 -14.08 -1.04 25.85
N PRO A 61 -13.64 -1.14 24.59
CA PRO A 61 -14.51 -1.53 23.51
C PRO A 61 -14.75 -3.06 23.49
N PRO A 62 -15.88 -3.52 22.92
CA PRO A 62 -16.24 -4.95 22.90
C PRO A 62 -15.32 -5.83 22.03
N TYR A 63 -14.54 -5.23 21.13
CA TYR A 63 -13.56 -5.94 20.30
C TYR A 63 -12.21 -6.13 21.00
N LEU A 64 -11.98 -5.57 22.19
CA LEU A 64 -10.77 -5.82 22.97
C LEU A 64 -10.83 -7.21 23.61
N ARG A 65 -9.82 -8.04 23.34
CA ARG A 65 -9.69 -9.41 23.90
C ARG A 65 -8.73 -9.47 25.07
N LYS A 66 -7.63 -8.70 24.99
CA LYS A 66 -6.57 -8.74 25.98
C LYS A 66 -5.93 -7.37 26.13
N ILE A 67 -5.59 -7.03 27.36
CA ILE A 67 -4.83 -5.84 27.73
C ILE A 67 -3.78 -6.26 28.75
N GLU A 68 -2.51 -6.02 28.48
CA GLU A 68 -1.42 -6.47 29.36
C GLU A 68 -0.33 -5.41 29.50
N PRO A 69 0.25 -5.24 30.70
CA PRO A 69 1.42 -4.41 30.88
C PRO A 69 2.65 -5.09 30.25
N THR A 70 3.51 -4.28 29.64
CA THR A 70 4.82 -4.70 29.14
C THR A 70 5.92 -4.39 30.16
N PRO A 71 7.08 -5.07 30.07
CA PRO A 71 8.24 -4.78 30.93
C PRO A 71 8.78 -3.34 30.81
N TYR A 72 8.33 -2.56 29.81
CA TYR A 72 8.76 -1.19 29.52
C TYR A 72 7.72 -0.13 29.92
N GLY A 73 6.71 -0.48 30.72
CA GLY A 73 5.72 0.49 31.21
C GLY A 73 4.69 0.92 30.18
N ARG A 74 4.58 0.18 29.07
CA ARG A 74 3.53 0.33 28.05
C ARG A 74 2.48 -0.75 28.19
N VAL A 75 1.36 -0.59 27.51
CA VAL A 75 0.31 -1.61 27.40
C VAL A 75 0.32 -2.22 26.00
N THR A 76 0.17 -3.53 25.92
CA THR A 76 -0.16 -4.23 24.66
C THR A 76 -1.65 -4.57 24.62
N PHE A 77 -2.24 -4.41 23.45
CA PHE A 77 -3.65 -4.72 23.20
C PHE A 77 -3.76 -5.88 22.20
N THR A 78 -4.70 -6.79 22.47
CA THR A 78 -5.09 -7.82 21.50
C THR A 78 -6.56 -7.63 21.17
N PHE A 79 -6.87 -7.47 19.89
CA PHE A 79 -8.22 -7.26 19.41
C PHE A 79 -8.80 -8.54 18.79
N ALA A 80 -10.13 -8.61 18.71
CA ALA A 80 -10.78 -9.51 17.78
C ALA A 80 -10.37 -9.12 16.34
N PRO A 81 -10.28 -10.07 15.40
CA PRO A 81 -10.00 -9.73 14.00
C PRO A 81 -11.06 -8.75 13.47
N PHE A 82 -10.59 -7.64 12.92
CA PHE A 82 -11.43 -6.69 12.19
C PHE A 82 -11.82 -7.28 10.83
N THR A 83 -12.98 -6.88 10.30
CA THR A 83 -13.40 -7.19 8.92
C THR A 83 -13.32 -5.98 8.01
N GLY A 84 -13.15 -4.78 8.58
CA GLY A 84 -13.11 -3.52 7.84
C GLY A 84 -14.47 -3.06 7.33
N CYS A 85 -15.54 -3.82 7.60
CA CYS A 85 -16.92 -3.48 7.24
C CYS A 85 -17.73 -2.97 8.43
N GLU A 86 -17.28 -3.26 9.65
CA GLU A 86 -17.81 -2.68 10.88
C GLU A 86 -17.48 -1.18 10.99
N LYS A 87 -18.17 -0.50 11.92
CA LYS A 87 -17.92 0.92 12.22
C LYS A 87 -16.48 1.13 12.70
N GLU A 88 -15.84 2.19 12.21
CA GLU A 88 -14.50 2.60 12.61
C GLU A 88 -14.40 2.70 14.16
N PRO A 89 -13.38 2.09 14.77
CA PRO A 89 -13.05 2.27 16.19
C PRO A 89 -12.96 3.75 16.58
N ALA A 90 -13.82 4.17 17.51
CA ALA A 90 -13.85 5.53 18.02
C ALA A 90 -14.11 5.52 19.53
N LYS A 91 -13.55 6.51 20.23
CA LYS A 91 -13.79 6.71 21.67
C LYS A 91 -15.28 6.99 21.88
N PRO A 92 -15.93 6.35 22.87
CA PRO A 92 -17.32 6.68 23.20
C PRO A 92 -17.40 8.08 23.78
N ASP A 93 -18.51 8.79 23.57
CA ASP A 93 -18.70 10.15 24.10
C ASP A 93 -18.54 10.19 25.63
N SER A 94 -18.92 9.12 26.32
CA SER A 94 -18.75 8.94 27.76
C SER A 94 -17.30 9.09 28.25
N TYR A 95 -16.30 8.90 27.38
CA TYR A 95 -14.90 9.13 27.69
C TYR A 95 -14.62 10.60 28.04
N TYR A 96 -15.22 11.53 27.28
CA TYR A 96 -14.95 12.96 27.41
C TYR A 96 -15.63 13.57 28.64
N ASP A 97 -16.76 12.98 29.05
CA ASP A 97 -17.57 13.44 30.19
C ASP A 97 -17.21 12.75 31.51
N ASP A 98 -16.29 11.77 31.51
CA ASP A 98 -15.97 11.00 32.72
C ASP A 98 -15.19 11.86 33.74
N PRO A 99 -15.77 12.19 34.92
CA PRO A 99 -15.09 12.96 35.95
C PRO A 99 -13.87 12.23 36.53
N ARG A 100 -13.77 10.90 36.37
CA ARG A 100 -12.62 10.08 36.78
C ARG A 100 -11.44 10.18 35.81
N LEU A 101 -11.65 10.72 34.61
CA LEU A 101 -10.63 10.97 33.58
C LEU A 101 -10.40 12.46 33.33
N ALA A 102 -11.32 13.33 33.75
CA ALA A 102 -11.20 14.78 33.64
C ALA A 102 -9.86 15.29 34.21
N TYR A 103 -9.30 16.34 33.59
CA TYR A 103 -8.01 16.89 33.98
C TYR A 103 -8.01 17.41 35.43
N VAL A 104 -6.98 17.05 36.20
CA VAL A 104 -6.70 17.58 37.54
C VAL A 104 -5.30 18.20 37.51
N PRO A 105 -5.10 19.45 37.95
CA PRO A 105 -3.77 20.04 38.03
C PRO A 105 -2.86 19.26 39.00
N GLU A 106 -1.59 19.07 38.63
CA GLU A 106 -0.62 18.35 39.46
C GLU A 106 -0.41 19.03 40.83
N SER A 107 -0.54 20.36 40.89
CA SER A 107 -0.44 21.13 42.13
C SER A 107 -1.58 20.88 43.13
N GLN A 108 -2.72 20.34 42.67
CA GLN A 108 -3.86 20.01 43.54
C GLN A 108 -3.75 18.58 44.06
N ASP A 109 -3.45 17.63 43.19
CA ASP A 109 -3.23 16.23 43.55
C ASP A 109 -2.30 15.56 42.53
N ALA A 110 -1.02 15.45 42.89
CA ALA A 110 -0.01 14.88 42.01
C ALA A 110 -0.18 13.36 41.78
N ALA A 111 -0.80 12.63 42.71
CA ALA A 111 -1.04 11.20 42.54
C ALA A 111 -2.20 10.98 41.55
N GLU A 112 -3.31 11.68 41.77
CA GLU A 112 -4.48 11.61 40.89
C GLU A 112 -4.17 12.15 39.49
N HIS A 113 -3.42 13.26 39.39
CA HIS A 113 -2.93 13.78 38.11
C HIS A 113 -2.22 12.69 37.29
N ARG A 114 -1.27 11.98 37.90
CA ARG A 114 -0.50 10.93 37.23
C ARG A 114 -1.39 9.77 36.79
N ILE A 115 -2.29 9.29 37.65
CA ILE A 115 -3.20 8.17 37.33
C ILE A 115 -4.08 8.54 36.12
N ARG A 116 -4.67 9.74 36.12
CA ARG A 116 -5.55 10.20 35.03
C ARG A 116 -4.80 10.41 33.73
N THR A 117 -3.62 11.01 33.78
CA THR A 117 -2.75 11.20 32.60
C THR A 117 -2.39 9.85 31.98
N VAL A 118 -1.97 8.87 32.79
CA VAL A 118 -1.64 7.53 32.30
C VAL A 118 -2.89 6.82 31.75
N ALA A 119 -4.03 6.87 32.46
CA ALA A 119 -5.28 6.25 32.00
C ALA A 119 -5.77 6.80 30.66
N ARG A 120 -5.69 8.13 30.47
CA ARG A 120 -6.02 8.77 29.19
C ARG A 120 -5.07 8.33 28.09
N SER A 121 -3.75 8.32 28.36
CA SER A 121 -2.76 7.84 27.38
C SER A 121 -3.02 6.40 26.96
N VAL A 122 -3.36 5.50 27.89
CA VAL A 122 -3.67 4.10 27.57
C VAL A 122 -4.92 3.99 26.70
N LEU A 123 -5.98 4.77 26.98
CA LEU A 123 -7.18 4.79 26.13
C LEU A 123 -6.89 5.41 24.75
N ASP A 124 -6.11 6.47 24.70
CA ASP A 124 -5.72 7.11 23.45
C ASP A 124 -4.94 6.12 22.57
N ASP A 125 -3.96 5.42 23.13
CA ASP A 125 -3.18 4.38 22.45
C ASP A 125 -4.06 3.19 22.03
N LEU A 126 -5.01 2.75 22.88
CA LEU A 126 -5.93 1.66 22.59
C LEU A 126 -6.77 1.93 21.34
N TYR A 127 -7.41 3.10 21.30
CA TYR A 127 -8.29 3.46 20.19
C TYR A 127 -7.50 3.78 18.92
N GLU A 128 -6.32 4.39 19.02
CA GLU A 128 -5.47 4.63 17.85
C GLU A 128 -4.97 3.32 17.24
N GLN A 129 -4.51 2.35 18.05
CA GLN A 129 -4.10 1.04 17.56
C GLN A 129 -5.26 0.24 16.94
N ALA A 130 -6.43 0.25 17.58
CA ALA A 130 -7.62 -0.41 17.05
C ALA A 130 -8.03 0.19 15.69
N ARG A 131 -8.08 1.53 15.63
CA ARG A 131 -8.40 2.27 14.41
C ARG A 131 -7.40 1.98 13.29
N GLN A 132 -6.11 1.89 13.62
CA GLN A 132 -5.09 1.62 12.63
C GLN A 132 -5.21 0.21 12.04
N GLN A 133 -5.41 -0.80 12.88
CA GLN A 133 -5.65 -2.17 12.40
C GLN A 133 -6.95 -2.27 11.58
N TRP A 134 -8.00 -1.55 12.00
CA TRP A 134 -9.24 -1.49 11.25
C TRP A 134 -9.04 -0.85 9.86
N LYS A 135 -8.29 0.26 9.75
CA LYS A 135 -8.01 0.94 8.48
C LYS A 135 -7.31 0.01 7.49
N ASP A 136 -6.30 -0.72 7.94
CA ASP A 136 -5.56 -1.65 7.09
C ASP A 136 -6.49 -2.75 6.53
N VAL A 137 -7.37 -3.32 7.38
CA VAL A 137 -8.33 -4.33 6.93
C VAL A 137 -9.43 -3.74 6.04
N ALA A 138 -9.94 -2.54 6.36
CA ALA A 138 -10.93 -1.82 5.56
C ALA A 138 -10.40 -1.53 4.16
N TYR A 139 -9.14 -1.09 4.07
CA TYR A 139 -8.47 -0.85 2.80
C TYR A 139 -8.40 -2.11 1.93
N VAL A 140 -7.97 -3.24 2.50
CA VAL A 140 -7.94 -4.53 1.79
C VAL A 140 -9.35 -4.97 1.38
N ALA A 141 -10.35 -4.79 2.25
CA ALA A 141 -11.73 -5.14 1.96
C ALA A 141 -12.31 -4.31 0.80
N ASP A 142 -12.01 -3.01 0.75
CA ASP A 142 -12.45 -2.13 -0.33
C ASP A 142 -11.73 -2.42 -1.65
N LEU A 143 -10.42 -2.70 -1.60
CA LEU A 143 -9.68 -3.15 -2.78
C LEU A 143 -10.26 -4.43 -3.38
N ARG A 144 -10.60 -5.43 -2.55
CA ARG A 144 -11.27 -6.66 -3.02
C ARG A 144 -12.58 -6.39 -3.75
N LYS A 145 -13.33 -5.36 -3.35
CA LYS A 145 -14.59 -4.97 -4.01
C LYS A 145 -14.35 -4.31 -5.36
N VAL A 146 -13.30 -3.52 -5.51
CA VAL A 146 -13.08 -2.72 -6.72
C VAL A 146 -12.22 -3.39 -7.77
N VAL A 147 -11.25 -4.23 -7.41
CA VAL A 147 -10.27 -4.81 -8.35
C VAL A 147 -10.95 -5.72 -9.39
N LYS A 148 -11.98 -6.50 -9.01
CA LYS A 148 -12.86 -7.28 -9.92
C LYS A 148 -12.15 -7.90 -11.14
N ASP A 149 -12.32 -7.28 -12.31
CA ASP A 149 -11.87 -7.71 -13.62
C ASP A 149 -10.55 -7.05 -14.07
N ALA A 150 -9.85 -6.33 -13.18
CA ALA A 150 -8.56 -5.71 -13.45
C ALA A 150 -7.52 -6.69 -14.02
N PRO A 151 -7.37 -7.94 -13.50
CA PRO A 151 -6.37 -8.86 -14.04
C PRO A 151 -6.63 -9.21 -15.51
N ASP A 152 -7.89 -9.39 -15.91
CA ASP A 152 -8.25 -9.73 -17.28
C ASP A 152 -8.11 -8.52 -18.20
N ARG A 153 -8.51 -7.33 -17.74
CA ARG A 153 -8.33 -6.07 -18.47
C ARG A 153 -6.84 -5.75 -18.66
N TRP A 154 -6.01 -5.99 -17.65
CA TRP A 154 -4.56 -5.81 -17.74
C TRP A 154 -3.94 -6.76 -18.76
N ARG A 155 -4.28 -8.06 -18.69
CA ARG A 155 -3.80 -9.06 -19.67
C ARG A 155 -4.24 -8.74 -21.10
N ALA A 156 -5.46 -8.21 -21.28
CA ALA A 156 -5.93 -7.73 -22.58
C ALA A 156 -5.09 -6.55 -23.08
N TYR A 157 -4.84 -5.56 -22.23
CA TYR A 157 -3.96 -4.44 -22.55
C TYR A 157 -2.55 -4.91 -22.93
N GLU A 158 -1.92 -5.78 -22.14
CA GLU A 158 -0.58 -6.30 -22.43
C GLU A 158 -0.51 -7.02 -23.78
N ARG A 159 -1.55 -7.79 -24.13
CA ARG A 159 -1.63 -8.48 -25.42
C ARG A 159 -1.72 -7.49 -26.57
N GLU A 160 -2.61 -6.50 -26.48
CA GLU A 160 -2.76 -5.50 -27.55
C GLU A 160 -1.52 -4.61 -27.66
N ALA A 161 -0.90 -4.23 -26.54
CA ALA A 161 0.34 -3.47 -26.53
C ALA A 161 1.49 -4.20 -27.24
N LYS A 162 1.63 -5.52 -27.02
CA LYS A 162 2.59 -6.36 -27.77
C LYS A 162 2.25 -6.44 -29.25
N ALA A 163 0.96 -6.50 -29.61
CA ALA A 163 0.53 -6.51 -31.00
C ALA A 163 0.81 -5.17 -31.71
N LEU A 164 0.63 -4.05 -31.02
CA LEU A 164 0.99 -2.71 -31.50
C LEU A 164 2.51 -2.60 -31.73
N GLU A 165 3.32 -3.04 -30.76
CA GLU A 165 4.77 -3.07 -30.90
C GLU A 165 5.19 -3.90 -32.11
N ALA A 166 4.63 -5.11 -32.27
CA ALA A 166 4.91 -5.98 -33.40
C ALA A 166 4.49 -5.37 -34.75
N ALA A 167 3.30 -4.75 -34.82
CA ALA A 167 2.82 -4.08 -36.03
C ALA A 167 3.73 -2.91 -36.43
N TYR A 168 4.18 -2.12 -35.46
CA TYR A 168 5.10 -1.01 -35.71
C TYR A 168 6.51 -1.49 -36.07
N ALA A 169 7.01 -2.56 -35.45
CA ALA A 169 8.28 -3.18 -35.80
C ALA A 169 8.24 -3.76 -37.22
N TYR A 170 7.12 -4.35 -37.63
CA TYR A 170 6.93 -4.93 -38.95
C TYR A 170 7.16 -3.93 -40.08
N LEU A 171 6.81 -2.65 -39.89
CA LEU A 171 7.04 -1.59 -40.88
C LEU A 171 8.51 -1.39 -41.27
N ARG A 172 9.46 -1.91 -40.49
CA ARG A 172 10.90 -1.85 -40.77
C ARG A 172 11.41 -3.06 -41.56
N THR A 173 10.55 -4.02 -41.89
CA THR A 173 10.92 -5.20 -42.65
C THR A 173 10.84 -4.94 -44.16
N PRO A 174 11.65 -5.63 -45.00
CA PRO A 174 11.53 -5.55 -46.45
C PRO A 174 10.14 -5.96 -46.95
N GLN A 175 9.50 -6.91 -46.28
CA GLN A 175 8.16 -7.40 -46.62
C GLN A 175 7.11 -6.28 -46.47
N ALA A 176 7.20 -5.43 -45.46
CA ALA A 176 6.25 -4.33 -45.29
C ALA A 176 6.28 -3.32 -46.45
N ALA A 177 7.42 -3.15 -47.12
CA ALA A 177 7.51 -2.26 -48.28
C ALA A 177 6.69 -2.75 -49.48
N THR A 178 6.50 -4.07 -49.62
CA THR A 178 5.72 -4.64 -50.74
C THR A 178 4.21 -4.62 -50.49
N GLU A 179 3.79 -4.45 -49.23
CA GLU A 179 2.38 -4.42 -48.82
C GLU A 179 2.07 -3.21 -47.92
N TRP A 180 2.71 -2.07 -48.22
CA TRP A 180 2.70 -0.89 -47.36
C TRP A 180 1.30 -0.43 -46.90
N PRO A 181 0.28 -0.30 -47.79
CA PRO A 181 -1.06 0.09 -47.35
C PRO A 181 -1.68 -0.89 -46.33
N ALA A 182 -1.48 -2.20 -46.54
CA ALA A 182 -1.98 -3.23 -45.63
C ALA A 182 -1.19 -3.28 -44.31
N ALA A 183 0.11 -2.97 -44.33
CA ALA A 183 0.93 -2.86 -43.14
C ALA A 183 0.53 -1.65 -42.28
N ILE A 184 0.26 -0.50 -42.90
CA ILE A 184 -0.25 0.70 -42.21
C ILE A 184 -1.65 0.46 -41.66
N SER A 185 -2.57 -0.14 -42.42
CA SER A 185 -3.90 -0.48 -41.92
C SER A 185 -3.84 -1.35 -40.66
N ARG A 186 -2.98 -2.38 -40.64
CA ARG A 186 -2.78 -3.22 -39.45
C ARG A 186 -2.20 -2.47 -38.26
N LEU A 187 -1.33 -1.48 -38.49
CA LEU A 187 -0.83 -0.62 -37.42
C LEU A 187 -1.98 0.20 -36.81
N VAL A 188 -2.78 0.87 -37.64
CA VAL A 188 -3.93 1.67 -37.16
C VAL A 188 -4.90 0.79 -36.36
N ASP A 189 -5.25 -0.39 -36.88
CA ASP A 189 -6.11 -1.34 -36.16
C ASP A 189 -5.50 -1.75 -34.79
N ALA A 190 -4.18 -1.92 -34.72
CA ALA A 190 -3.49 -2.24 -33.48
C ALA A 190 -3.43 -1.06 -32.50
N GLN A 191 -3.30 0.17 -33.00
CA GLN A 191 -3.37 1.40 -32.20
C GLN A 191 -4.76 1.54 -31.57
N ASP A 192 -5.82 1.37 -32.36
CA ASP A 192 -7.21 1.46 -31.89
C ASP A 192 -7.54 0.40 -30.85
N ARG A 193 -7.16 -0.87 -31.09
CA ARG A 193 -7.35 -1.95 -30.12
C ARG A 193 -6.57 -1.73 -28.83
N THR A 194 -5.33 -1.25 -28.92
CA THR A 194 -4.51 -0.96 -27.73
C THR A 194 -5.09 0.19 -26.93
N ARG A 195 -5.54 1.26 -27.60
CA ARG A 195 -6.20 2.40 -26.96
C ARG A 195 -7.49 1.98 -26.28
N ALA A 196 -8.31 1.14 -26.93
CA ALA A 196 -9.53 0.61 -26.33
C ALA A 196 -9.25 -0.26 -25.10
N ALA A 197 -8.25 -1.13 -25.16
CA ALA A 197 -7.84 -1.96 -24.01
C ALA A 197 -7.27 -1.11 -22.86
N ALA A 198 -6.49 -0.08 -23.16
CA ALA A 198 -6.00 0.90 -22.20
C ALA A 198 -7.15 1.66 -21.52
N ALA A 199 -8.14 2.12 -22.29
CA ALA A 199 -9.32 2.80 -21.76
C ALA A 199 -10.14 1.88 -20.83
N ALA A 200 -10.34 0.63 -21.22
CA ALA A 200 -11.00 -0.35 -20.37
C ALA A 200 -10.22 -0.57 -19.06
N PHE A 201 -8.90 -0.68 -19.10
CA PHE A 201 -8.11 -0.79 -17.88
C PHE A 201 -8.19 0.48 -17.02
N ASP A 202 -8.12 1.67 -17.63
CA ASP A 202 -8.18 2.97 -16.94
C ASP A 202 -9.48 3.18 -16.15
N GLU A 203 -10.61 2.65 -16.62
CA GLU A 203 -11.86 2.64 -15.84
C GLU A 203 -11.68 1.96 -14.48
N ARG A 204 -11.00 0.82 -14.48
CA ARG A 204 -10.77 0.01 -13.28
C ARG A 204 -9.62 0.59 -12.44
N ALA A 205 -8.58 1.09 -13.09
CA ALA A 205 -7.47 1.80 -12.44
C ALA A 205 -7.97 3.00 -11.65
N ARG A 206 -8.94 3.76 -12.19
CA ARG A 206 -9.59 4.88 -11.48
C ARG A 206 -10.26 4.44 -10.18
N ASP A 207 -11.02 3.34 -10.20
CA ASP A 207 -11.66 2.82 -8.98
C ASP A 207 -10.62 2.41 -7.93
N ILE A 208 -9.54 1.74 -8.37
CA ILE A 208 -8.44 1.32 -7.49
C ILE A 208 -7.71 2.54 -6.92
N ALA A 209 -7.38 3.53 -7.75
CA ALA A 209 -6.74 4.77 -7.35
C ALA A 209 -7.59 5.57 -6.36
N HIS A 210 -8.92 5.57 -6.53
CA HIS A 210 -9.84 6.19 -5.58
C HIS A 210 -9.79 5.51 -4.21
N VAL A 211 -9.75 4.18 -4.16
CA VAL A 211 -9.59 3.45 -2.89
C VAL A 211 -8.22 3.74 -2.26
N HIS A 212 -7.15 3.87 -3.05
CA HIS A 212 -5.85 4.29 -2.54
C HIS A 212 -5.89 5.69 -1.88
N ASP A 213 -6.59 6.65 -2.48
CA ASP A 213 -6.76 8.00 -1.94
C ASP A 213 -7.59 8.00 -0.65
N GLN A 214 -8.70 7.26 -0.62
CA GLN A 214 -9.55 7.12 0.58
C GLN A 214 -8.79 6.55 1.79
N HIS A 215 -7.80 5.68 1.53
CA HIS A 215 -7.02 4.99 2.55
C HIS A 215 -5.58 5.53 2.67
N LEU A 216 -5.33 6.79 2.29
CA LEU A 216 -4.00 7.43 2.33
C LEU A 216 -3.29 7.34 3.71
N TYR A 217 -4.06 7.23 4.79
CA TYR A 217 -3.57 7.13 6.17
C TYR A 217 -3.60 5.71 6.74
N ALA A 218 -3.74 4.68 5.90
CA ALA A 218 -3.47 3.30 6.29
C ALA A 218 -1.95 3.08 6.41
N HIS A 219 -1.54 2.07 7.19
CA HIS A 219 -0.12 1.68 7.30
C HIS A 219 0.32 0.83 6.11
N LEU A 220 -0.63 0.13 5.47
CA LEU A 220 -0.35 -0.64 4.27
C LEU A 220 -0.01 0.27 3.09
N GLY A 221 1.15 0.03 2.48
CA GLY A 221 1.45 0.58 1.16
C GLY A 221 0.52 0.01 0.09
N GLN A 222 0.31 0.74 -1.01
CA GLN A 222 -0.61 0.35 -2.11
C GLN A 222 -0.38 -1.07 -2.62
N GLY A 223 0.88 -1.44 -2.92
CA GLY A 223 1.23 -2.78 -3.40
C GLY A 223 1.02 -3.89 -2.36
N GLN A 224 1.24 -3.59 -1.07
CA GLN A 224 0.98 -4.55 0.01
C GLN A 224 -0.53 -4.77 0.17
N ALA A 225 -1.32 -3.69 0.15
CA ALA A 225 -2.78 -3.79 0.26
C ALA A 225 -3.39 -4.59 -0.91
N LEU A 226 -2.89 -4.40 -2.14
CA LEU A 226 -3.30 -5.21 -3.30
C LEU A 226 -2.87 -6.68 -3.19
N THR A 227 -1.68 -6.93 -2.65
CA THR A 227 -1.21 -8.30 -2.37
C THR A 227 -2.11 -9.00 -1.35
N GLU A 228 -2.43 -8.33 -0.24
CA GLU A 228 -3.35 -8.84 0.78
C GLU A 228 -4.80 -8.97 0.27
N ALA A 229 -5.18 -8.14 -0.72
CA ALA A 229 -6.44 -8.27 -1.44
C ALA A 229 -6.49 -9.49 -2.38
N GLY A 230 -5.35 -10.18 -2.62
CA GLY A 230 -5.26 -11.38 -3.44
C GLY A 230 -4.67 -11.16 -4.82
N TYR A 231 -4.05 -10.01 -5.09
CA TYR A 231 -3.52 -9.61 -6.40
C TYR A 231 -2.03 -9.24 -6.31
N PRO A 232 -1.12 -10.19 -6.00
CA PRO A 232 0.32 -9.93 -5.92
C PRO A 232 0.94 -9.42 -7.23
N GLU A 233 0.33 -9.76 -8.38
CA GLU A 233 0.73 -9.29 -9.71
C GLU A 233 0.42 -7.80 -9.95
N ALA A 234 -0.41 -7.18 -9.10
CA ALA A 234 -0.85 -5.80 -9.29
C ALA A 234 0.28 -4.76 -9.17
N ARG A 235 1.46 -5.16 -8.67
CA ARG A 235 2.68 -4.33 -8.70
C ARG A 235 3.08 -3.91 -10.13
N ASP A 236 2.69 -4.69 -11.13
CA ASP A 236 3.02 -4.47 -12.53
C ASP A 236 1.93 -3.62 -13.21
N TRP A 237 0.79 -3.39 -12.55
CA TRP A 237 -0.33 -2.64 -13.10
C TRP A 237 -0.08 -1.13 -13.08
N HIS A 238 -0.49 -0.45 -14.14
CA HIS A 238 -0.43 1.01 -14.23
C HIS A 238 -1.70 1.65 -13.68
N VAL A 239 -1.80 1.82 -12.36
CA VAL A 239 -3.02 2.30 -11.68
C VAL A 239 -3.21 3.82 -11.75
N GLY A 240 -2.24 4.60 -12.26
CA GLY A 240 -2.34 6.07 -12.31
C GLY A 240 -2.37 6.72 -10.91
N ASP A 241 -2.63 8.03 -10.86
CA ASP A 241 -2.81 8.78 -9.61
C ASP A 241 -4.28 9.20 -9.44
N GLY A 242 -4.85 8.98 -8.26
CA GLY A 242 -6.23 9.35 -7.91
C GLY A 242 -6.33 10.53 -6.94
N PHE A 243 -5.21 11.16 -6.58
CA PHE A 243 -5.13 12.14 -5.51
C PHE A 243 -6.08 13.34 -5.73
N GLY A 244 -6.81 13.71 -4.67
CA GLY A 244 -7.71 14.86 -4.69
C GLY A 244 -8.93 14.68 -5.61
N GLY A 245 -9.30 13.43 -5.91
CA GLY A 245 -10.49 13.09 -6.70
C GLY A 245 -10.31 13.19 -8.22
N TYR A 246 -9.08 13.39 -8.71
CA TYR A 246 -8.79 13.45 -10.15
C TYR A 246 -7.89 12.30 -10.56
N PHE A 247 -8.33 11.53 -11.56
CA PHE A 247 -7.50 10.48 -12.16
C PHE A 247 -6.50 11.07 -13.16
N ARG A 248 -5.21 10.86 -12.93
CA ARG A 248 -4.11 11.34 -13.77
C ARG A 248 -3.21 10.20 -14.21
N ASP A 249 -2.44 10.49 -15.26
CA ASP A 249 -1.44 9.60 -15.83
C ASP A 249 -1.98 8.24 -16.29
N GLY A 250 -3.24 8.13 -16.70
CA GLY A 250 -3.82 6.89 -17.23
C GLY A 250 -3.09 6.32 -18.46
N LEU A 251 -3.29 5.03 -18.72
CA LEU A 251 -2.72 4.34 -19.88
C LEU A 251 -3.15 4.98 -21.20
N VAL A 252 -4.38 5.49 -21.32
CA VAL A 252 -4.84 6.14 -22.55
C VAL A 252 -3.93 7.31 -22.92
N GLY A 253 -3.56 8.15 -21.94
CA GLY A 253 -2.63 9.27 -22.18
C GLY A 253 -1.25 8.81 -22.65
N LYS A 254 -0.74 7.70 -22.09
CA LYS A 254 0.53 7.09 -22.53
C LYS A 254 0.44 6.54 -23.96
N ILE A 255 -0.64 5.85 -24.29
CA ILE A 255 -0.86 5.27 -25.62
C ILE A 255 -1.08 6.38 -26.65
N ASP A 256 -1.78 7.45 -26.31
CA ASP A 256 -1.95 8.62 -27.18
C ASP A 256 -0.61 9.27 -27.51
N GLY A 257 0.27 9.43 -26.53
CA GLY A 257 1.64 9.90 -26.75
C GLY A 257 2.43 8.98 -27.69
N LEU A 258 2.36 7.67 -27.47
CA LEU A 258 3.03 6.69 -28.34
C LEU A 258 2.50 6.71 -29.78
N ILE A 259 1.18 6.81 -29.98
CA ILE A 259 0.56 6.90 -31.30
C ILE A 259 1.05 8.15 -32.02
N GLN A 260 1.05 9.31 -31.35
CA GLN A 260 1.55 10.56 -31.93
C GLN A 260 3.03 10.47 -32.35
N GLU A 261 3.87 9.81 -31.54
CA GLU A 261 5.27 9.57 -31.89
C GLU A 261 5.42 8.69 -33.14
N GLN A 262 4.61 7.63 -33.24
CA GLN A 262 4.60 6.73 -34.41
C GLN A 262 4.12 7.46 -35.67
N GLU A 263 3.05 8.23 -35.58
CA GLU A 263 2.53 9.04 -36.69
C GLU A 263 3.55 10.08 -37.15
N ALA A 264 4.19 10.80 -36.22
CA ALA A 264 5.23 11.77 -36.53
C ALA A 264 6.43 11.13 -37.22
N HIS A 265 6.82 9.93 -36.78
CA HIS A 265 7.88 9.15 -37.43
C HIS A 265 7.49 8.74 -38.85
N LEU A 266 6.28 8.22 -39.06
CA LEU A 266 5.79 7.83 -40.39
C LEU A 266 5.65 9.02 -41.33
N ALA A 267 5.15 10.15 -40.86
CA ALA A 267 5.08 11.39 -41.64
C ALA A 267 6.48 11.87 -42.06
N LYS A 268 7.47 11.76 -41.15
CA LYS A 268 8.88 12.07 -41.47
C LYS A 268 9.44 11.13 -42.53
N VAL A 269 9.18 9.83 -42.42
CA VAL A 269 9.62 8.83 -43.42
C VAL A 269 8.95 9.11 -44.78
N GLY A 270 7.65 9.36 -44.82
CA GLY A 270 6.92 9.70 -46.06
C GLY A 270 7.51 10.93 -46.76
N ARG A 271 7.75 12.01 -46.00
CA ARG A 271 8.39 13.23 -46.52
C ARG A 271 9.80 12.98 -47.06
N LEU A 272 10.60 12.15 -46.39
CA LEU A 272 11.99 11.87 -46.80
C LEU A 272 12.10 10.86 -47.95
N SER A 273 11.11 10.00 -48.13
CA SER A 273 11.08 8.98 -49.18
C SER A 273 10.43 9.47 -50.49
N GLY A 274 9.80 10.65 -50.46
CA GLY A 274 9.11 11.20 -51.64
C GLY A 274 7.78 10.49 -51.95
N ILE A 275 7.22 9.74 -51.00
CA ILE A 275 5.92 9.04 -51.14
C ILE A 275 4.73 10.01 -50.93
N THR A 276 4.96 11.33 -50.90
CA THR A 276 3.89 12.32 -50.92
C THR A 276 3.48 12.62 -52.36
N ASP A 277 2.49 11.89 -52.85
CA ASP A 277 1.52 12.33 -53.87
C ASP A 277 0.11 12.18 -53.29
#